data_AF-A0A2K6CPT1-F1
#
_entry.id   AF-A0A2K6CPT1-F1
#
_cell.length_a   1.000
_cell.length_b   1.000
_cell.length_c   1.000
_cell.angle_alpha   90.00
_cell.angle_beta   90.00
_cell.angle_gamma   90.00
#
_symmetry.space_group_name_H-M   'P 1'
#
loop_
_entity.id
_entity.type
_entity.pdbx_description
1 polymer ?
#
loop_
_entity_poly.entity_id
_entity_poly.type
_entity_poly.pdbx_seq_one_letter_code
_entity_poly.pdbx_strand_id
1 'polypeptide(L)'
;MGLPTLEFSDSYLDSPDFRERLQCHEIELERTNKFIKELIKDGSLLIGALRNLSMAVQKFSQSLQDFQFECIGDAETDDEISIAQSLKEFARLLIAVEEERRRLRLKILNRLKHLEVITTSVL
;
A
#
# COMPACT_ATOMS: atom_id res chain seq x y z
N MET A 1 18.93 -23.23 -7.36
CA MET A 1 20.04 -23.95 -6.70
C MET A 1 20.71 -22.95 -5.79
N GLY A 2 20.87 -23.25 -4.49
CA GLY A 2 21.38 -22.29 -3.49
C GLY A 2 22.91 -22.19 -3.48
N LEU A 3 23.43 -21.18 -2.81
CA LEU A 3 24.88 -21.05 -2.57
C LEU A 3 25.35 -22.11 -1.56
N PRO A 4 26.54 -22.71 -1.73
CA PRO A 4 27.14 -23.60 -0.75
C PRO A 4 27.41 -22.88 0.57
N THR A 5 27.41 -23.60 1.69
CA THR A 5 27.67 -23.03 3.02
C THR A 5 29.10 -22.47 3.12
N LEU A 6 29.25 -21.40 3.90
CA LEU A 6 30.55 -20.85 4.26
C LEU A 6 30.95 -21.40 5.63
N GLU A 7 32.03 -22.16 5.67
CA GLU A 7 32.59 -22.69 6.92
C GLU A 7 33.65 -21.75 7.48
N PHE A 8 33.59 -21.50 8.79
CA PHE A 8 34.56 -20.61 9.44
C PHE A 8 36.00 -21.15 9.37
N SER A 9 36.18 -22.47 9.41
CA SER A 9 37.49 -23.12 9.26
C SER A 9 38.17 -22.81 7.92
N ASP A 10 37.39 -22.66 6.85
CA ASP A 10 37.92 -22.40 5.50
C ASP A 10 38.47 -20.97 5.37
N SER A 11 37.98 -20.04 6.21
CA SER A 11 38.44 -18.65 6.24
C SER A 11 39.91 -18.52 6.62
N TYR A 12 40.45 -19.44 7.43
CA TYR A 12 41.85 -19.42 7.83
C TYR A 12 42.80 -19.69 6.66
N LEU A 13 42.38 -20.55 5.72
CA LEU A 13 43.19 -20.92 4.56
C LEU A 13 43.13 -19.88 3.43
N ASP A 14 42.11 -19.00 3.45
CA ASP A 14 41.83 -17.97 2.42
C ASP A 14 42.04 -18.47 0.97
N SER A 15 41.55 -19.69 0.69
CA SER A 15 41.77 -20.29 -0.63
C SER A 15 41.02 -19.51 -1.72
N PRO A 16 41.52 -19.52 -2.97
CA PRO A 16 40.81 -18.88 -4.08
C PRO A 16 39.34 -19.33 -4.19
N ASP A 17 39.09 -20.63 -3.99
CA ASP A 17 37.74 -21.20 -4.01
C ASP A 17 36.86 -20.67 -2.87
N PHE A 18 37.42 -20.44 -1.67
CA PHE A 18 36.70 -19.83 -0.56
C PHE A 18 36.34 -18.37 -0.86
N ARG A 19 37.28 -17.60 -1.45
CA ARG A 19 37.05 -16.21 -1.84
C ARG A 19 35.98 -16.08 -2.92
N GLU A 20 35.95 -16.98 -3.90
CA GLU A 20 34.90 -17.01 -4.91
C GLU A 20 33.53 -17.29 -4.28
N ARG A 21 33.44 -18.29 -3.38
CA ARG A 21 32.19 -18.57 -2.64
C ARG A 21 31.75 -17.36 -1.81
N LEU A 22 32.66 -16.73 -1.08
CA LEU A 22 32.38 -15.54 -0.28
C LEU A 22 31.85 -14.40 -1.16
N GLN A 23 32.50 -14.14 -2.29
CA GLN A 23 32.07 -13.12 -3.25
C GLN A 23 30.67 -13.41 -3.80
N CYS A 24 30.33 -14.68 -4.10
CA CYS A 24 28.97 -15.04 -4.50
C CYS A 24 27.93 -14.68 -3.42
N HIS A 25 28.23 -14.94 -2.14
CA HIS A 25 27.36 -14.56 -1.02
C HIS A 25 27.21 -13.05 -0.89
N GLU A 26 28.29 -12.28 -1.04
CA GLU A 26 28.26 -10.81 -1.03
C GLU A 26 27.37 -10.25 -2.15
N ILE A 27 27.50 -10.78 -3.37
CA ILE A 27 26.67 -10.39 -4.52
C ILE A 27 25.19 -10.69 -4.27
N GLU A 28 24.87 -11.88 -3.75
CA GLU A 28 23.48 -12.25 -3.45
C GLU A 28 22.90 -11.38 -2.31
N LEU A 29 23.71 -11.02 -1.31
CA LEU A 29 23.30 -10.08 -0.26
C LEU A 29 22.99 -8.70 -0.85
N GLU A 30 23.85 -8.16 -1.72
CA GLU A 30 23.64 -6.87 -2.37
C GLU A 30 22.38 -6.87 -3.25
N ARG A 31 22.18 -7.93 -4.03
CA ARG A 31 20.95 -8.13 -4.84
C ARG A 31 19.71 -8.17 -3.97
N THR A 32 19.74 -8.92 -2.88
CA THR A 32 18.62 -9.05 -1.93
C THR A 32 18.31 -7.70 -1.29
N ASN A 33 19.32 -6.96 -0.84
CA ASN A 33 19.15 -5.62 -0.28
C ASN A 33 18.49 -4.67 -1.29
N LYS A 34 18.97 -4.64 -2.54
CA LYS A 34 18.36 -3.85 -3.61
C LYS A 34 16.91 -4.22 -3.85
N PHE A 35 16.60 -5.52 -3.91
CA PHE A 35 15.23 -6.01 -4.10
C PHE A 35 14.30 -5.57 -2.96
N ILE A 36 14.75 -5.68 -1.71
CA ILE A 36 13.94 -5.27 -0.56
C ILE A 36 13.68 -3.76 -0.58
N LYS A 37 14.67 -2.94 -0.95
CA LYS A 37 14.49 -1.47 -1.08
C LYS A 37 13.43 -1.11 -2.13
N GLU A 38 13.45 -1.77 -3.29
CA GLU A 38 12.40 -1.57 -4.30
C GLU A 38 11.04 -2.06 -3.79
N LEU A 39 10.97 -3.17 -3.05
CA LEU A 39 9.71 -3.66 -2.46
C LEU A 39 9.10 -2.65 -1.46
N ILE A 40 9.93 -2.00 -0.63
CA ILE A 40 9.50 -0.94 0.29
C ILE A 40 8.96 0.26 -0.49
N LYS A 41 9.66 0.66 -1.55
CA LYS A 41 9.26 1.76 -2.43
C LYS A 41 7.92 1.47 -3.11
N ASP A 42 7.75 0.28 -3.67
CA ASP A 42 6.49 -0.15 -4.28
C ASP A 42 5.34 -0.17 -3.25
N GLY A 43 5.60 -0.66 -2.04
CA GLY A 43 4.64 -0.61 -0.95
C GLY A 43 4.26 0.82 -0.53
N SER A 44 5.22 1.75 -0.55
CA SER A 44 4.96 3.17 -0.30
C SER A 44 4.10 3.81 -1.39
N LEU A 45 4.37 3.48 -2.66
CA LEU A 45 3.54 3.91 -3.80
C LEU A 45 2.11 3.38 -3.70
N LEU A 46 1.94 2.11 -3.30
CA LEU A 46 0.63 1.51 -3.05
C LEU A 46 -0.15 2.25 -1.97
N ILE A 47 0.48 2.59 -0.84
CA ILE A 47 -0.16 3.39 0.22
C ILE A 47 -0.56 4.78 -0.30
N GLY A 48 0.29 5.41 -1.11
CA GLY A 48 -0.02 6.67 -1.77
C GLY A 48 -1.26 6.59 -2.67
N ALA A 49 -1.34 5.57 -3.52
CA ALA A 49 -2.49 5.33 -4.40
C ALA A 49 -3.78 5.09 -3.59
N LEU A 50 -3.72 4.30 -2.51
CA LEU A 50 -4.85 4.07 -1.62
C LEU A 50 -5.32 5.34 -0.92
N ARG A 51 -4.40 6.26 -0.58
CA ARG A 51 -4.74 7.59 -0.03
C ARG A 51 -5.45 8.45 -1.07
N ASN A 52 -4.96 8.49 -2.30
CA ASN A 52 -5.60 9.26 -3.37
C ASN A 52 -7.01 8.75 -3.69
N LEU A 53 -7.18 7.41 -3.72
CA LEU A 53 -8.50 6.79 -3.86
C LEU A 53 -9.43 7.19 -2.72
N SER A 54 -8.95 7.17 -1.48
CA SER A 54 -9.71 7.61 -0.29
C SER A 54 -10.23 9.04 -0.45
N MET A 55 -9.37 9.96 -0.88
CA MET A 55 -9.74 11.35 -1.14
C MET A 55 -10.77 11.49 -2.27
N ALA A 56 -10.61 10.73 -3.36
CA ALA A 56 -11.56 10.74 -4.47
C ALA A 56 -12.94 10.22 -4.05
N VAL A 57 -13.00 9.13 -3.29
CA VAL A 57 -14.24 8.55 -2.77
C VAL A 57 -14.94 9.53 -1.83
N GLN A 58 -14.20 10.17 -0.92
CA GLN A 58 -14.75 11.18 -0.01
C GLN A 58 -15.33 12.37 -0.79
N LYS A 59 -14.58 12.92 -1.75
CA LYS A 59 -15.03 14.04 -2.57
C LYS A 59 -16.30 13.70 -3.36
N PHE A 60 -16.32 12.53 -4.00
CA PHE A 60 -17.49 12.10 -4.76
C PHE A 60 -18.71 11.85 -3.88
N SER A 61 -18.52 11.22 -2.71
CA SER A 61 -19.58 11.03 -1.72
C SER A 61 -20.15 12.36 -1.24
N GLN A 62 -19.29 13.37 -1.04
CA GLN A 62 -19.73 14.71 -0.66
C GLN A 62 -20.56 15.36 -1.78
N SER A 63 -20.11 15.29 -3.04
CA SER A 63 -20.88 15.79 -4.18
C SER A 63 -22.26 15.13 -4.31
N LEU A 64 -22.37 13.84 -3.99
CA LEU A 64 -23.66 13.13 -3.97
C LEU A 64 -24.57 13.59 -2.81
N GLN A 65 -24.00 13.91 -1.65
CA GLN A 65 -24.76 14.41 -0.49
C GLN A 65 -25.26 15.84 -0.68
N ASP A 66 -24.43 16.68 -1.32
CA ASP A 66 -24.70 18.08 -1.60
C ASP A 66 -25.60 18.27 -2.82
N PHE A 67 -25.84 17.21 -3.60
CA PHE A 67 -26.73 17.28 -4.75
C PHE A 67 -28.14 17.65 -4.31
N GLN A 68 -28.65 18.73 -4.90
CA GLN A 68 -30.01 19.24 -4.74
C GLN A 68 -30.50 19.65 -6.12
N PHE A 69 -31.78 19.41 -6.40
CA PHE A 69 -32.38 19.87 -7.65
C PHE A 69 -32.62 21.37 -7.59
N GLU A 70 -32.30 22.08 -8.68
CA GLU A 70 -32.77 23.45 -8.88
C GLU A 70 -34.24 23.39 -9.28
N CYS A 71 -35.13 23.62 -8.30
CA CYS A 71 -36.56 23.52 -8.51
C CYS A 71 -37.13 24.79 -9.15
N ILE A 72 -38.08 24.62 -10.07
CA ILE A 72 -38.86 25.74 -10.63
C ILE A 72 -40.16 25.85 -9.82
N GLY A 73 -40.28 26.87 -8.96
CA GLY A 73 -41.43 27.08 -8.08
C GLY A 73 -41.09 26.89 -6.59
N ASP A 74 -42.11 26.67 -5.75
CA ASP A 74 -41.97 26.68 -4.28
C ASP A 74 -41.78 25.28 -3.64
N ALA A 75 -41.72 24.20 -4.43
CA ALA A 75 -41.58 22.83 -3.92
C ALA A 75 -40.89 21.86 -4.90
N GLU A 76 -40.16 20.88 -4.35
CA GLU A 76 -39.66 19.70 -5.07
C GLU A 76 -40.80 18.73 -5.43
N THR A 77 -40.69 18.06 -6.57
CA THR A 77 -41.55 16.93 -6.94
C THR A 77 -41.16 15.65 -6.18
N ASP A 78 -42.09 14.70 -6.05
CA ASP A 78 -41.82 13.41 -5.40
C ASP A 78 -40.65 12.65 -6.06
N ASP A 79 -40.51 12.75 -7.38
CA ASP A 79 -39.42 12.13 -8.13
C ASP A 79 -38.06 12.78 -7.82
N GLU A 80 -38.00 14.12 -7.74
CA GLU A 80 -36.79 14.86 -7.36
C GLU A 80 -36.35 14.51 -5.93
N ILE A 81 -37.30 14.44 -4.99
CA ILE A 81 -37.04 14.00 -3.61
C ILE A 81 -36.49 12.57 -3.60
N SER A 82 -37.13 11.66 -4.34
CA SER A 82 -36.72 10.25 -4.42
C SER A 82 -35.32 10.07 -5.00
N ILE A 83 -34.99 10.80 -6.07
CA ILE A 83 -33.65 10.77 -6.67
C ILE A 83 -32.61 11.35 -5.71
N ALA A 84 -32.88 12.50 -5.09
CA ALA A 84 -31.94 13.11 -4.14
C ALA A 84 -31.67 12.21 -2.93
N GLN A 85 -32.70 11.52 -2.43
CA GLN A 85 -32.55 10.51 -1.38
C GLN A 85 -31.69 9.32 -1.85
N SER A 86 -31.93 8.81 -3.05
CA SER A 86 -31.15 7.71 -3.63
C SER A 86 -29.65 8.06 -3.76
N LEU A 87 -29.32 9.30 -4.14
CA LEU A 87 -27.93 9.77 -4.20
C LEU A 87 -27.29 9.87 -2.81
N LYS A 88 -28.04 10.32 -1.80
CA LYS A 88 -27.59 10.33 -0.40
C LYS A 88 -27.34 8.92 0.13
N GLU A 89 -28.17 7.94 -0.23
CA GLU A 89 -27.93 6.54 0.11
C GLU A 89 -26.68 5.98 -0.57
N PHE A 90 -26.48 6.30 -1.86
CA PHE A 90 -25.28 5.90 -2.57
C PHE A 90 -24.02 6.47 -1.90
N ALA A 91 -24.03 7.73 -1.49
CA ALA A 91 -22.93 8.34 -0.75
C ALA A 91 -22.63 7.60 0.57
N ARG A 92 -23.67 7.19 1.32
CA ARG A 92 -23.50 6.42 2.57
C ARG A 92 -22.83 5.07 2.31
N LEU A 93 -23.23 4.37 1.24
CA LEU A 93 -22.61 3.09 0.85
C LEU A 93 -21.13 3.27 0.49
N LEU A 94 -20.78 4.32 -0.26
CA LEU A 94 -19.40 4.63 -0.61
C LEU A 94 -18.53 4.89 0.63
N ILE A 95 -19.03 5.64 1.60
CA ILE A 95 -18.33 5.89 2.88
C ILE A 95 -18.16 4.60 3.68
N ALA A 96 -19.17 3.74 3.74
CA ALA A 96 -19.08 2.45 4.42
C ALA A 96 -18.01 1.53 3.80
N VAL A 97 -17.94 1.46 2.47
CA VAL A 97 -16.88 0.73 1.77
C VAL A 97 -15.50 1.35 2.04
N GLU A 98 -15.41 2.68 2.10
CA GLU A 98 -14.17 3.39 2.38
C GLU A 98 -13.65 3.15 3.81
N GLU A 99 -14.54 2.99 4.79
CA GLU A 99 -14.16 2.60 6.15
C GLU A 99 -13.40 1.26 6.19
N GLU A 100 -13.92 0.24 5.51
CA GLU A 100 -13.26 -1.06 5.45
C GLU A 100 -11.93 -1.00 4.68
N ARG A 101 -11.89 -0.24 3.58
CA ARG A 101 -10.65 -0.01 2.83
C ARG A 101 -9.58 0.68 3.68
N ARG A 102 -9.99 1.62 4.54
CA ARG A 102 -9.08 2.32 5.45
C ARG A 102 -8.45 1.38 6.47
N ARG A 103 -9.23 0.45 7.02
CA ARG A 103 -8.72 -0.58 7.94
C ARG A 103 -7.68 -1.46 7.25
N LEU A 104 -7.93 -1.86 6.00
CA LEU A 104 -6.95 -2.61 5.20
C LEU A 104 -5.67 -1.79 4.96
N ARG A 105 -5.81 -0.52 4.57
CA ARG A 105 -4.67 0.40 4.37
C ARG A 105 -3.79 0.52 5.62
N LEU A 106 -4.41 0.64 6.80
CA LEU A 106 -3.68 0.70 8.07
C LEU A 106 -2.91 -0.60 8.38
N LYS A 107 -3.52 -1.76 8.09
CA LYS A 107 -2.84 -3.06 8.25
C LYS A 107 -1.63 -3.17 7.32
N ILE A 108 -1.77 -2.75 6.06
CA ILE A 108 -0.67 -2.75 5.09
C ILE A 108 0.44 -1.81 5.56
N LEU A 109 0.10 -0.57 5.97
CA LEU A 109 1.06 0.41 6.45
C LEU A 109 1.86 -0.10 7.66
N ASN A 110 1.21 -0.75 8.61
CA ASN A 110 1.89 -1.30 9.79
C ASN A 110 2.87 -2.43 9.41
N ARG A 111 2.50 -3.29 8.46
CA ARG A 111 3.41 -4.33 7.96
C ARG A 111 4.58 -3.74 7.17
N LEU A 112 4.35 -2.68 6.39
CA LEU A 112 5.40 -1.98 5.65
C LEU A 112 6.43 -1.35 6.61
N LYS A 113 5.97 -0.67 7.66
CA LYS A 113 6.85 -0.11 8.70
C LYS A 113 7.70 -1.17 9.39
N HIS A 114 7.12 -2.35 9.64
CA HIS A 114 7.88 -3.46 10.22
C HIS A 114 8.98 -3.95 9.27
N LEU A 115 8.69 -4.01 7.96
CA LEU A 115 9.69 -4.37 6.95
C LEU A 115 10.83 -3.33 6.90
N GLU A 116 10.52 -2.03 6.93
CA GLU A 116 11.53 -0.95 6.98
C GLU A 116 12.45 -1.07 8.21
N VAL A 117 11.89 -1.35 9.40
CA VAL A 117 12.67 -1.52 10.63
C VAL A 117 13.60 -2.73 10.55
N ILE A 118 13.12 -3.88 10.06
CA ILE A 118 13.97 -5.07 9.85
C ILE A 118 15.16 -4.69 8.94
N THR A 119 14.90 -3.99 7.85
CA THR A 119 15.97 -3.66 6.89
C THR A 119 17.01 -2.70 7.43
N THR A 120 16.65 -1.84 8.37
CA THR A 120 17.59 -0.90 9.01
C THR A 120 18.38 -1.58 10.15
N SER A 121 17.90 -2.71 10.66
CA SER A 121 18.51 -3.43 11.79
C SER A 121 19.42 -4.58 11.36
N VAL A 122 19.29 -5.06 10.12
CA VAL A 122 19.95 -6.27 9.59
C VAL A 122 20.99 -5.94 8.50
N LEU A 123 21.00 -4.71 8.00
CA LEU A 123 21.98 -4.17 7.05
C LEU A 123 22.67 -2.96 7.65
#